data_AF-A0A243RA37-F1
#
_entry.id   AF-A0A243RA37-F1
#
_cell.length_a   1.000
_cell.length_b   1.000
_cell.length_c   1.000
_cell.angle_alpha   90.00
_cell.angle_beta   90.00
_cell.angle_gamma   90.00
#
_symmetry.space_group_name_H-M   'P 1'
#
loop_
_entity.id
_entity.type
_entity.pdbx_description
1 polymer ?
#
loop_
_entity_poly.entity_id
_entity_poly.type
_entity_poly.pdbx_seq_one_letter_code
_entity_poly.pdbx_strand_id
1 'polypeptide(L)'
;MERIVADHPGTIISLGAGHSHYTQSELFQRVQTALRPVNHVVLVLPSPDRERSVQILRQRSLATKGTNWISRGGYDFLRQWVHDPGNHALATTVLYTEGEEPEQSIRRLITMCD
;
A
#
# COMPACT_ATOMS: atom_id res chain seq x y z
N MET A 1 -7.60 -6.04 -10.82
CA MET A 1 -8.16 -6.31 -9.49
C MET A 1 -9.25 -7.36 -9.54
N GLU A 2 -10.36 -7.10 -10.26
CA GLU A 2 -11.53 -7.99 -10.37
C GLU A 2 -11.20 -9.48 -10.53
N ARG A 3 -10.43 -9.86 -11.57
CA ARG A 3 -10.04 -11.27 -11.80
C ARG A 3 -9.19 -11.86 -10.68
N ILE A 4 -8.19 -11.13 -10.19
CA ILE A 4 -7.26 -11.64 -9.17
C ILE A 4 -8.02 -11.97 -7.87
N VAL A 5 -8.96 -11.12 -7.48
CA VAL A 5 -9.77 -11.34 -6.28
C VAL A 5 -10.73 -12.53 -6.48
N ALA A 6 -11.33 -12.66 -7.67
CA ALA A 6 -12.26 -13.74 -7.96
C ALA A 6 -11.57 -15.12 -8.12
N ASP A 7 -10.40 -15.15 -8.75
CA ASP A 7 -9.71 -16.38 -9.13
C ASP A 7 -8.87 -16.97 -7.97
N HIS A 8 -8.59 -16.18 -6.92
CA HIS A 8 -7.69 -16.57 -5.82
C HIS A 8 -8.31 -16.35 -4.41
N PRO A 9 -9.45 -17.00 -4.09
CA PRO A 9 -10.06 -16.88 -2.77
C PRO A 9 -9.15 -17.43 -1.66
N GLY A 10 -9.16 -16.78 -0.50
CA GLY A 10 -8.38 -17.22 0.67
C GLY A 10 -6.86 -17.01 0.56
N THR A 11 -6.40 -16.18 -0.38
CA THR A 11 -4.97 -15.89 -0.58
C THR A 11 -4.59 -14.48 -0.15
N ILE A 12 -3.30 -14.27 0.13
CA ILE A 12 -2.73 -12.93 0.35
C ILE A 12 -2.25 -12.40 -1.00
N ILE A 13 -2.85 -11.30 -1.45
CA ILE A 13 -2.45 -10.61 -2.68
C ILE A 13 -1.62 -9.38 -2.30
N SER A 14 -0.32 -9.40 -2.63
CA SER A 14 0.56 -8.25 -2.44
C SER A 14 0.61 -7.39 -3.70
N LEU A 15 0.26 -6.11 -3.57
CA LEU A 15 0.22 -5.15 -4.67
C LEU A 15 1.39 -4.17 -4.54
N GLY A 16 2.17 -4.01 -5.62
CA GLY A 16 3.12 -2.91 -5.72
C GLY A 16 2.39 -1.56 -5.80
N ALA A 17 2.98 -0.50 -5.26
CA ALA A 17 2.36 0.84 -5.20
C ALA A 17 1.93 1.39 -6.57
N GLY A 18 2.64 1.03 -7.65
CA GLY A 18 2.24 1.39 -9.03
C GLY A 18 1.02 0.62 -9.56
N HIS A 19 0.63 -0.49 -8.93
CA HIS A 19 -0.53 -1.30 -9.31
C HIS A 19 -1.78 -0.99 -8.48
N SER A 20 -1.66 -0.20 -7.40
CA SER A 20 -2.79 0.26 -6.58
C SER A 20 -3.13 1.74 -6.81
N HIS A 21 -2.33 2.46 -7.60
CA HIS A 21 -2.58 3.86 -7.95
C HIS A 21 -3.44 3.98 -9.22
N TYR A 22 -4.68 4.44 -9.06
CA TYR A 22 -5.64 4.61 -10.16
C TYR A 22 -5.93 6.08 -10.40
N THR A 23 -5.49 6.61 -11.56
CA THR A 23 -5.69 8.03 -11.93
C THR A 23 -7.04 8.30 -12.57
N GLN A 24 -7.73 7.26 -13.06
CA GLN A 24 -9.06 7.37 -13.65
C GLN A 24 -10.12 6.95 -12.62
N SER A 25 -11.12 7.81 -12.39
CA SER A 25 -12.19 7.58 -11.41
C SER A 25 -13.00 6.31 -11.68
N GLU A 26 -13.25 5.98 -12.94
CA GLU A 26 -13.98 4.77 -13.33
C GLU A 26 -13.22 3.50 -12.93
N LEU A 27 -11.89 3.47 -13.15
CA LEU A 27 -11.04 2.35 -12.72
C LEU A 27 -11.01 2.23 -11.19
N PHE A 28 -10.97 3.36 -10.49
CA PHE A 28 -11.03 3.38 -9.03
C PHE A 28 -12.36 2.80 -8.50
N GLN A 29 -13.49 3.18 -9.09
CA GLN A 29 -14.82 2.66 -8.70
C GLN A 29 -14.95 1.16 -8.94
N ARG A 30 -14.39 0.66 -10.05
CA ARG A 30 -14.33 -0.77 -10.36
C ARG A 30 -13.51 -1.54 -9.34
N VAL A 31 -12.36 -1.01 -8.95
CA VAL A 31 -11.50 -1.60 -7.91
C VAL A 31 -12.21 -1.61 -6.56
N GLN A 32 -12.84 -0.49 -6.18
CA GLN A 32 -13.63 -0.41 -4.95
C GLN A 32 -14.75 -1.46 -4.95
N THR A 33 -15.46 -1.62 -6.06
CA THR A 33 -16.51 -2.64 -6.23
C THR A 33 -15.94 -4.05 -6.10
N ALA A 34 -14.80 -4.33 -6.73
CA ALA A 34 -14.13 -5.64 -6.68
C ALA A 34 -13.64 -6.01 -5.28
N LEU A 35 -13.27 -5.02 -4.46
CA LEU A 35 -12.77 -5.21 -3.10
C LEU A 35 -13.87 -5.24 -2.04
N ARG A 36 -15.12 -4.85 -2.35
CA ARG A 36 -16.25 -4.92 -1.41
C ARG A 36 -16.45 -6.28 -0.70
N PRO A 37 -16.28 -7.45 -1.35
CA PRO A 37 -16.43 -8.73 -0.67
C PRO A 37 -15.19 -9.17 0.13
N VAL A 38 -14.09 -8.39 0.09
CA VAL A 38 -12.84 -8.72 0.78
C VAL A 38 -12.88 -8.16 2.21
N ASN A 39 -12.79 -9.03 3.21
CA ASN A 39 -12.86 -8.64 4.62
C ASN A 39 -11.69 -7.74 5.06
N HIS A 40 -10.50 -7.95 4.49
CA HIS A 40 -9.30 -7.23 4.89
C HIS A 40 -8.55 -6.68 3.67
N VAL A 41 -8.52 -5.36 3.56
CA VAL A 41 -7.66 -4.63 2.62
C VAL A 41 -6.70 -3.79 3.46
N VAL A 42 -5.43 -4.18 3.48
CA VAL A 42 -4.45 -3.63 4.41
C VAL A 42 -3.52 -2.66 3.68
N LEU A 43 -3.56 -1.39 4.06
CA LEU A 43 -2.57 -0.41 3.62
C LEU A 43 -1.37 -0.45 4.57
N VAL A 44 -0.21 -0.87 4.07
CA VAL A 44 1.02 -0.95 4.86
C VAL A 44 1.85 0.31 4.65
N LEU A 45 2.10 1.06 5.71
CA LEU A 45 2.94 2.25 5.72
C LEU A 45 4.00 2.15 6.83
N PRO A 46 5.12 2.87 6.77
CA PRO A 46 6.00 2.96 7.93
C PRO A 46 5.37 3.73 9.09
N SER A 47 4.79 4.90 8.83
CA SER A 47 4.42 5.88 9.85
C SER A 47 3.07 6.55 9.56
N PRO A 48 2.28 6.94 10.58
CA PRO A 48 1.08 7.75 10.38
C PRO A 48 1.39 9.14 9.82
N ASP A 49 2.61 9.65 10.07
CA ASP A 49 3.11 10.83 9.38
C ASP A 49 3.52 10.43 7.95
N ARG A 50 2.86 11.05 6.97
CA ARG A 50 3.08 10.78 5.54
C ARG A 50 4.48 11.16 5.08
N GLU A 51 5.00 12.29 5.52
CA GLU A 51 6.35 12.72 5.15
C GLU A 51 7.39 11.81 5.82
N ARG A 52 7.14 11.38 7.05
CA ARG A 52 7.98 10.36 7.72
C ARG A 52 7.96 9.03 6.96
N SER A 53 6.79 8.59 6.51
CA SER A 53 6.65 7.41 5.64
C SER A 53 7.46 7.54 4.35
N VAL A 54 7.38 8.68 3.66
CA VAL A 54 8.17 8.95 2.44
C VAL A 54 9.67 8.84 2.72
N GLN A 55 10.15 9.44 3.81
CA GLN A 55 11.56 9.40 4.20
C GLN A 55 12.05 7.96 4.42
N ILE A 56 11.32 7.17 5.21
CA ILE A 56 11.70 5.78 5.52
C ILE A 56 11.67 4.92 4.26
N LEU A 57 10.61 5.02 3.45
CA LEU A 57 10.50 4.27 2.20
C LEU A 57 11.64 4.63 1.23
N ARG A 58 12.01 5.90 1.16
CA ARG A 58 13.13 6.36 0.32
C ARG A 58 14.46 5.81 0.81
N GLN A 59 14.73 5.85 2.11
CA GLN A 59 15.94 5.27 2.70
C GLN A 59 16.03 3.76 2.42
N ARG A 60 14.94 3.01 2.66
CA ARG A 60 14.86 1.57 2.38
C ARG A 60 15.06 1.27 0.89
N SER A 61 14.46 2.06 0.01
CA SER A 61 14.56 1.87 -1.44
C SER A 61 15.97 2.17 -1.97
N LEU A 62 16.64 3.20 -1.46
CA LEU A 62 18.04 3.47 -1.80
C LEU A 62 18.93 2.30 -1.37
N ALA A 63 18.76 1.81 -0.14
CA ALA A 63 19.56 0.72 0.41
C ALA A 63 19.36 -0.62 -0.31
N THR A 64 18.14 -0.92 -0.76
CA THR A 64 17.79 -2.24 -1.31
C THR A 64 17.66 -2.29 -2.83
N LYS A 65 17.35 -1.15 -3.47
CA LYS A 65 17.04 -1.07 -4.92
C LYS A 65 17.91 -0.04 -5.66
N GLY A 66 18.71 0.76 -4.96
CA GLY A 66 19.55 1.79 -5.58
C GLY A 66 18.78 2.96 -6.19
N THR A 67 17.50 3.15 -5.85
CA THR A 67 16.67 4.24 -6.39
C THR A 67 15.87 4.94 -5.29
N ASN A 68 15.77 6.26 -5.39
CA ASN A 68 14.94 7.11 -4.53
C ASN A 68 13.52 7.31 -5.09
N TRP A 69 13.20 6.71 -6.24
CA TRP A 69 11.93 6.88 -6.96
C TRP A 69 11.59 8.33 -7.34
N ILE A 70 12.60 9.16 -7.55
CA ILE A 70 12.44 10.47 -8.18
C ILE A 70 12.80 10.30 -9.66
N SER A 71 11.85 10.63 -10.55
CA SER A 71 12.08 10.56 -11.99
C SER A 71 13.14 11.57 -12.43
N ARG A 72 13.71 11.40 -13.63
CA ARG A 72 14.65 12.40 -14.21
C ARG A 72 14.06 13.80 -14.34
N GLY A 73 12.73 13.91 -14.44
CA GLY A 73 12.00 15.18 -14.46
C GLY A 73 11.65 15.74 -13.07
N GLY A 74 12.17 15.15 -11.99
CA GLY A 74 11.94 15.62 -10.62
C GLY A 74 10.63 15.13 -9.99
N TYR A 75 9.92 14.20 -10.63
CA TYR A 75 8.66 13.68 -10.12
C TYR A 75 8.87 12.65 -9.02
N ASP A 76 8.31 12.87 -7.83
CA ASP A 76 8.48 12.02 -6.64
C ASP A 76 7.35 11.00 -6.51
N PHE A 77 7.59 9.77 -6.98
CA PHE A 77 6.58 8.71 -6.95
C PHE A 77 6.25 8.23 -5.53
N LEU A 78 7.22 8.19 -4.63
CA LEU A 78 6.96 7.77 -3.24
C LEU A 78 6.02 8.76 -2.56
N ARG A 79 6.26 10.06 -2.75
CA ARG A 79 5.37 11.09 -2.21
C ARG A 79 3.99 11.02 -2.83
N GLN A 80 3.88 10.83 -4.14
CA GLN A 80 2.58 10.63 -4.78
C GLN A 80 1.82 9.45 -4.15
N TRP A 81 2.43 8.27 -4.08
CA TRP A 81 1.75 7.06 -3.62
C TRP A 81 1.36 7.11 -2.13
N VAL A 82 2.20 7.71 -1.29
CA VAL A 82 1.92 7.85 0.15
C VAL A 82 0.82 8.89 0.41
N HIS A 83 0.73 9.94 -0.39
CA HIS A 83 -0.27 11.00 -0.22
C HIS A 83 -1.58 10.74 -0.97
N ASP A 84 -1.63 9.72 -1.83
CA ASP A 84 -2.83 9.36 -2.58
C ASP A 84 -3.98 8.97 -1.63
N PRO A 85 -5.10 9.70 -1.61
CA PRO A 85 -6.26 9.35 -0.79
C PRO A 85 -6.91 8.04 -1.22
N GLY A 86 -6.72 7.59 -2.47
CA GLY A 86 -7.32 6.37 -3.00
C GLY A 86 -6.90 5.12 -2.23
N ASN A 87 -5.62 4.99 -1.87
CA ASN A 87 -5.14 3.86 -1.09
C ASN A 87 -5.80 3.81 0.30
N HIS A 88 -5.95 4.96 0.95
CA HIS A 88 -6.66 5.05 2.23
C HIS A 88 -8.16 4.74 2.09
N ALA A 89 -8.79 5.18 0.99
CA ALA A 89 -10.22 4.95 0.75
C ALA A 89 -10.55 3.48 0.41
N LEU A 90 -9.59 2.70 -0.07
CA LEU A 90 -9.75 1.27 -0.34
C LEU A 90 -9.42 0.39 0.89
N ALA A 91 -8.61 0.89 1.82
CA ALA A 91 -8.16 0.12 2.97
C ALA A 91 -9.26 -0.05 4.01
N THR A 92 -9.44 -1.28 4.49
CA THR A 92 -10.20 -1.55 5.71
C THR A 92 -9.38 -1.22 6.94
N THR A 93 -8.05 -1.36 6.84
CA THR A 93 -7.12 -1.23 7.95
C THR A 93 -5.78 -0.66 7.48
N VAL A 94 -5.13 0.17 8.29
CA VAL A 94 -3.77 0.67 8.04
C VAL A 94 -2.79 0.06 9.04
N LEU A 95 -1.71 -0.55 8.54
CA LEU A 95 -0.64 -1.16 9.34
C LEU A 95 0.62 -0.28 9.25
N TYR A 96 0.98 0.37 10.36
CA TYR A 96 2.24 1.14 10.48
C TYR A 96 3.40 0.27 10.95
N THR A 97 4.59 0.35 10.36
CA THR A 97 5.68 -0.64 10.57
C THR A 97 7.04 -0.01 10.93
N GLU A 98 7.07 1.29 11.23
CA GLU A 98 8.29 1.96 11.67
C GLU A 98 8.79 1.41 13.00
N GLY A 99 10.07 1.08 13.07
CA GLY A 99 10.72 0.59 14.30
C GLY A 99 10.38 -0.86 14.66
N GLU A 100 9.57 -1.55 13.86
CA GLU A 100 9.21 -2.95 14.07
C GLU A 100 10.03 -3.89 13.17
N GLU A 101 10.42 -5.03 13.74
CA GLU A 101 10.85 -6.19 12.96
C GLU A 101 9.62 -6.85 12.29
N PRO A 102 9.78 -7.50 11.12
CA PRO A 102 8.66 -8.09 10.38
C PRO A 102 7.75 -8.99 11.22
N GLU A 103 8.30 -9.80 12.11
CA GLU A 103 7.54 -10.71 12.98
C GLU A 103 6.64 -9.97 13.97
N GLN A 104 7.04 -8.78 14.41
CA GLN A 104 6.21 -7.94 15.28
C GLN A 104 5.02 -7.38 14.50
N SER A 105 5.26 -6.87 13.28
CA SER A 105 4.21 -6.36 12.41
C SER A 105 3.22 -7.46 11.99
N ILE A 106 3.70 -8.68 11.72
CA ILE A 106 2.85 -9.84 11.39
C ILE A 106 1.94 -10.20 12.56
N ARG A 107 2.49 -10.32 13.78
CA ARG A 107 1.68 -10.63 14.98
C ARG A 107 0.58 -9.60 15.19
N ARG A 108 0.89 -8.31 15.04
CA ARG A 108 -0.09 -7.24 15.19
C ARG A 108 -1.13 -7.26 14.08
N LEU A 109 -0.74 -7.56 12.84
CA LEU A 109 -1.67 -7.69 11.73
C LEU A 109 -2.68 -8.84 11.96
N ILE A 110 -2.23 -9.99 12.46
CA ILE A 110 -3.12 -11.13 12.77
C ILE A 110 -4.20 -10.68 13.76
N THR A 111 -3.82 -10.03 14.87
CA THR A 111 -4.79 -9.52 15.86
C THR A 111 -5.73 -8.44 15.30
N MET A 112 -5.33 -7.71 14.25
CA MET A 112 -6.17 -6.70 13.59
C MET A 112 -7.13 -7.32 12.55
N CYS A 113 -6.93 -8.59 12.20
CA CYS A 113 -7.72 -9.32 11.21
C CYS A 113 -8.51 -10.50 11.81
N ASP A 114 -8.35 -10.78 13.10
CA ASP A 114 -9.20 -11.70 13.88
C ASP A 114 -10.60 -11.10 14.11
#